data_AF-A0A8J6PB55-F1
#
_entry.id   AF-A0A8J6PB55-F1
#
_cell.length_a   1.000
_cell.length_b   1.000
_cell.length_c   1.000
_cell.angle_alpha   90.00
_cell.angle_beta   90.00
_cell.angle_gamma   90.00
#
_symmetry.space_group_name_H-M   'P 1'
#
loop_
_entity.id
_entity.type
_entity.pdbx_description
1 polymer ?
#
loop_
_entity_poly.entity_id
_entity_poly.type
_entity_poly.pdbx_seq_one_letter_code
_entity_poly.pdbx_strand_id
1 'polypeptide(L)'
;MKQLLLGFTCCVCLFASAQTSVTEIKTPSGMLTVDKSDNALSISGILHVSAETSAELTKFGLQNQKGKFKCILSKNCQLTGIEVIGQSPVTSLDHELKQFASDLHQRVRQQELDHLFQFDNELGFVNEDSCSDNLNVIITLVLK
;
A
#
# COMPACT_ATOMS: atom_id res chain seq x y z
N MET A 1 26.70 8.43 59.26
CA MET A 1 26.55 9.00 57.90
C MET A 1 25.50 8.18 57.17
N LYS A 2 24.32 8.76 56.91
CA LYS A 2 23.18 8.08 56.27
C LYS A 2 23.29 8.26 54.75
N GLN A 3 23.34 7.16 54.00
CA GLN A 3 23.16 7.18 52.55
C GLN A 3 21.66 7.30 52.24
N LEU A 4 21.25 8.38 51.57
CA LEU A 4 19.93 8.51 50.95
C LEU A 4 20.06 8.01 49.50
N LEU A 5 19.46 6.85 49.20
CA LEU A 5 19.21 6.41 47.83
C LEU A 5 17.91 7.06 47.36
N LEU A 6 18.02 8.00 46.42
CA LEU A 6 16.92 8.54 45.64
C LEU A 6 16.47 7.46 44.64
N GLY A 7 15.33 6.82 44.93
CA GLY A 7 14.65 5.97 43.97
C GLY A 7 14.00 6.82 42.88
N PHE A 8 14.66 6.95 41.73
CA PHE A 8 14.01 7.40 40.51
C PHE A 8 13.18 6.24 39.96
N THR A 9 11.89 6.19 40.32
CA THR A 9 10.90 5.42 39.58
C THR A 9 10.74 6.07 38.20
N CYS A 10 11.45 5.53 37.21
CA CYS A 10 11.23 5.84 35.81
C CYS A 10 9.82 5.32 35.45
N CYS A 11 8.83 6.22 35.45
CA CYS A 11 7.56 5.98 34.78
C CYS A 11 7.87 5.77 33.30
N VAL A 12 7.94 4.50 32.88
CA VAL A 12 7.89 4.14 31.47
C VAL A 12 6.48 4.49 31.00
N CYS A 13 6.33 5.68 30.41
CA CYS A 13 5.16 6.00 29.61
C CYS A 13 5.16 5.03 28.41
N LEU A 14 4.48 3.90 28.57
CA LEU A 14 4.01 3.07 27.47
C LEU A 14 3.06 3.94 26.66
N PHE A 15 3.60 4.67 25.69
CA PHE A 15 2.81 5.18 24.59
C PHE A 15 2.31 3.96 23.83
N ALA A 16 1.11 3.49 24.19
CA ALA A 16 0.31 2.69 23.28
C ALA A 16 0.04 3.60 22.08
N SER A 17 0.90 3.54 21.06
CA SER A 17 0.58 4.11 19.77
C SER A 17 -0.68 3.40 19.34
N ALA A 18 -1.80 4.13 19.28
CA ALA A 18 -2.93 3.70 18.49
C ALA A 18 -2.38 3.51 17.08
N GLN A 19 -2.07 2.27 16.70
CA GLN A 19 -1.75 1.93 15.32
C GLN A 19 -2.98 2.35 14.54
N THR A 20 -2.88 3.43 13.78
CA THR A 20 -3.91 3.77 12.81
C THR A 20 -4.05 2.56 11.90
N SER A 21 -5.24 1.95 11.86
CA SER A 21 -5.55 0.82 10.99
C SER A 21 -5.42 1.18 9.50
N VAL A 22 -5.27 2.47 9.20
CA VAL A 22 -5.01 3.02 7.87
C VAL A 22 -3.52 3.34 7.72
N THR A 23 -2.92 2.80 6.66
CA THR A 23 -1.56 3.10 6.21
C THR A 23 -1.60 3.71 4.81
N GLU A 24 -0.94 4.87 4.64
CA GLU A 24 -0.80 5.54 3.34
C GLU A 24 0.63 5.40 2.83
N ILE A 25 0.80 4.85 1.63
CA ILE A 25 2.09 4.77 0.94
C ILE A 25 2.10 5.80 -0.19
N LYS A 26 2.84 6.88 0.02
CA LYS A 26 2.97 7.99 -0.94
C LYS A 26 4.13 7.76 -1.90
N THR A 27 3.87 8.00 -3.18
CA THR A 27 4.85 8.02 -4.26
C THR A 27 4.84 9.41 -4.92
N PRO A 28 5.79 9.74 -5.81
CA PRO A 28 5.76 11.00 -6.54
C PRO A 28 4.50 11.21 -7.40
N SER A 29 3.91 10.13 -7.92
CA SER A 29 2.78 10.18 -8.86
C SER A 29 1.42 9.85 -8.24
N GLY A 30 1.37 9.39 -6.99
CA GLY A 30 0.15 8.84 -6.43
C GLY A 30 0.28 8.30 -5.02
N MET A 31 -0.76 7.61 -4.56
CA MET A 31 -0.85 7.07 -3.21
C MET A 31 -1.59 5.74 -3.22
N LEU A 32 -1.13 4.81 -2.38
CA LEU A 32 -1.87 3.61 -2.02
C LEU A 32 -2.34 3.74 -0.58
N THR A 33 -3.61 3.47 -0.32
CA THR A 33 -4.19 3.43 1.02
C THR A 33 -4.56 1.98 1.33
N VAL A 34 -4.00 1.47 2.41
CA VAL A 34 -4.35 0.17 3.00
C VAL A 34 -5.08 0.44 4.30
N ASP A 35 -6.32 -0.01 4.38
CA ASP A 35 -7.17 0.13 5.55
C ASP A 35 -7.49 -1.27 6.09
N LYS A 36 -7.18 -1.48 7.36
CA LYS A 36 -7.45 -2.70 8.13
C LYS A 36 -8.53 -2.49 9.20
N SER A 37 -9.27 -1.38 9.13
CA SER A 37 -10.38 -1.14 10.07
C SER A 37 -11.43 -2.25 9.95
N ASP A 38 -12.17 -2.46 11.05
CA ASP A 38 -13.29 -3.40 11.12
C ASP A 38 -12.96 -4.86 10.71
N ASN A 39 -11.71 -5.30 10.96
CA ASN A 39 -11.21 -6.62 10.60
C ASN A 39 -11.31 -6.96 9.10
N ALA A 40 -11.37 -5.94 8.24
CA ALA A 40 -11.43 -6.09 6.79
C ALA A 40 -10.21 -5.44 6.15
N LEU A 41 -9.57 -6.12 5.19
CA LEU A 41 -8.50 -5.54 4.38
C LEU A 41 -9.12 -4.82 3.17
N SER A 42 -9.09 -3.50 3.17
CA SER A 42 -9.49 -2.65 2.07
C SER A 42 -8.28 -1.94 1.48
N ILE A 43 -8.14 -1.97 0.16
CA ILE A 43 -7.00 -1.37 -0.53
C ILE A 43 -7.48 -0.57 -1.72
N SER A 44 -7.06 0.68 -1.77
CA SER A 44 -7.36 1.58 -2.89
C SER A 44 -6.12 2.36 -3.28
N GLY A 45 -5.98 2.63 -4.58
CA GLY A 45 -4.89 3.45 -5.09
C GLY A 45 -5.40 4.63 -5.91
N ILE A 46 -4.61 5.69 -5.92
CA ILE A 46 -4.80 6.87 -6.75
C ILE A 46 -3.51 7.11 -7.52
N LEU A 47 -3.62 7.24 -8.84
CA LEU A 47 -2.55 7.68 -9.73
C LEU A 47 -2.94 9.02 -10.37
N HIS A 48 -2.14 10.05 -10.14
CA HIS A 48 -2.24 11.32 -10.85
C HIS A 48 -1.51 11.20 -12.18
N VAL A 49 -2.28 11.01 -13.25
CA VAL A 49 -1.71 10.83 -14.58
C VAL A 49 -1.15 12.14 -15.13
N SER A 50 -0.18 12.07 -16.05
CA SER A 50 0.35 13.27 -16.69
C SER A 50 -0.69 13.97 -17.58
N ALA A 51 -0.43 15.22 -17.93
CA ALA A 51 -1.29 15.97 -18.85
C ALA A 51 -1.32 15.34 -20.26
N GLU A 52 -0.20 14.76 -20.70
CA GLU A 52 -0.09 14.02 -21.98
C GLU A 52 -1.01 12.79 -21.96
N THR A 53 -0.87 11.93 -20.94
CA THR A 53 -1.72 10.75 -20.76
C THR A 53 -3.19 11.14 -20.61
N SER A 54 -3.50 12.23 -19.90
CA SER A 54 -4.87 12.75 -19.76
C SER A 54 -5.48 13.18 -21.09
N ALA A 55 -4.70 13.85 -21.95
CA ALA A 55 -5.13 14.25 -23.28
C ALA A 55 -5.38 13.04 -24.19
N GLU A 56 -4.51 12.02 -24.12
CA GLU A 56 -4.70 10.76 -24.85
C GLU A 56 -5.96 10.01 -24.40
N LEU A 57 -6.14 9.80 -23.09
CA LEU A 57 -7.34 9.17 -22.55
C LEU A 57 -8.61 9.89 -22.98
N THR A 58 -8.58 11.23 -23.02
CA THR A 58 -9.70 12.04 -23.50
C THR A 58 -9.95 11.83 -24.99
N LYS A 59 -8.89 11.82 -25.82
CA LYS A 59 -8.98 11.58 -27.27
C LYS A 59 -9.60 10.22 -27.59
N PHE A 60 -9.33 9.20 -26.78
CA PHE A 60 -9.88 7.85 -26.95
C PHE A 60 -11.22 7.62 -26.22
N GLY A 61 -11.75 8.60 -25.47
CA GLY A 61 -12.99 8.45 -24.71
C GLY A 61 -12.88 7.50 -23.51
N LEU A 62 -11.70 7.41 -22.89
CA LEU A 62 -11.34 6.47 -21.83
C LEU A 62 -11.14 7.16 -20.46
N GLN A 63 -11.81 8.28 -20.22
CA GLN A 63 -11.64 9.07 -18.99
C GLN A 63 -12.03 8.32 -17.71
N ASN A 64 -12.88 7.29 -17.82
CA ASN A 64 -13.32 6.44 -16.70
C ASN A 64 -12.48 5.17 -16.53
N GLN A 65 -11.40 5.02 -17.31
CA GLN A 65 -10.51 3.87 -17.20
C GLN A 65 -9.88 3.81 -15.81
N LYS A 66 -9.66 2.60 -15.31
CA LYS A 66 -8.98 2.33 -14.05
C LYS A 66 -7.72 1.51 -14.31
N GLY A 67 -6.67 1.78 -13.55
CA GLY A 67 -5.53 0.89 -13.46
C GLY A 67 -5.86 -0.32 -12.59
N LYS A 68 -5.16 -1.43 -12.80
CA LYS A 68 -5.28 -2.63 -11.97
C LYS A 68 -3.89 -3.18 -11.67
N PHE A 69 -3.64 -3.45 -10.40
CA PHE A 69 -2.41 -4.10 -9.95
C PHE A 69 -2.70 -5.46 -9.35
N LYS A 70 -1.70 -6.33 -9.47
CA LYS A 70 -1.60 -7.58 -8.73
C LYS A 70 -0.45 -7.46 -7.74
N CYS A 71 -0.74 -7.52 -6.45
CA CYS A 71 0.30 -7.66 -5.44
C CYS A 71 0.68 -9.14 -5.32
N ILE A 72 1.96 -9.45 -5.47
CA ILE A 72 2.51 -10.80 -5.36
C ILE A 72 3.09 -10.98 -3.98
N LEU A 73 2.53 -11.91 -3.21
CA LEU A 73 2.97 -12.23 -1.86
C LEU A 73 3.76 -13.54 -1.86
N SER A 74 4.81 -13.61 -1.05
CA SER A 74 5.47 -14.88 -0.74
C SER A 74 4.62 -15.72 0.21
N LYS A 75 5.02 -16.97 0.44
CA LYS A 75 4.41 -17.86 1.46
C LYS A 75 4.39 -17.26 2.88
N ASN A 76 5.32 -16.35 3.16
CA ASN A 76 5.42 -15.66 4.45
C ASN A 76 4.69 -14.31 4.43
N CYS A 77 3.75 -14.09 3.51
CA CYS A 77 2.97 -12.86 3.39
C CYS A 77 3.78 -11.60 3.03
N GLN A 78 5.04 -11.74 2.64
CA GLN A 78 5.86 -10.60 2.22
C GLN A 78 5.54 -10.18 0.79
N LEU A 79 5.37 -8.89 0.55
CA LEU A 79 5.27 -8.33 -0.80
C LEU A 79 6.59 -8.55 -1.55
N THR A 80 6.53 -9.35 -2.61
CA THR A 80 7.68 -9.68 -3.46
C THR A 80 7.66 -8.92 -4.79
N GLY A 81 6.50 -8.45 -5.22
CA GLY A 81 6.33 -7.67 -6.44
C GLY A 81 4.94 -7.07 -6.60
N ILE A 82 4.83 -6.12 -7.52
CA ILE A 82 3.57 -5.53 -7.98
C ILE A 82 3.57 -5.59 -9.51
N GLU A 83 2.57 -6.25 -10.09
CA GLU A 83 2.39 -6.34 -11.54
C GLU A 83 1.20 -5.50 -12.00
N VAL A 84 1.33 -4.84 -13.15
CA VAL A 84 0.21 -4.16 -13.81
C VAL A 84 -0.59 -5.20 -14.60
N ILE A 85 -1.91 -5.26 -14.36
CA ILE A 85 -2.81 -6.18 -15.05
C ILE A 85 -3.65 -5.41 -16.07
N GLY A 86 -3.82 -6.02 -17.25
CA GLY A 86 -4.55 -5.43 -18.35
C GLY A 86 -3.66 -4.58 -19.23
N GLN A 87 -4.18 -4.21 -20.40
CA GLN A 87 -3.51 -3.37 -21.36
C GLN A 87 -4.41 -2.18 -21.67
N SER A 88 -3.83 -0.99 -21.66
CA SER A 88 -4.49 0.21 -22.15
C SER A 88 -4.18 0.40 -23.63
N PRO A 89 -5.13 0.87 -24.46
CA PRO A 89 -4.80 1.37 -25.79
C PRO A 89 -3.96 2.66 -25.73
N VAL A 90 -3.86 3.29 -24.55
CA VAL A 90 -3.00 4.44 -24.27
C VAL A 90 -1.69 3.96 -23.65
N THR A 91 -0.64 3.87 -24.45
CA THR A 91 0.67 3.32 -24.03
C THR A 91 1.36 4.13 -22.93
N SER A 92 1.13 5.45 -22.90
CA SER A 92 1.64 6.35 -21.86
C SER A 92 1.05 6.01 -20.48
N LEU A 93 -0.21 5.61 -20.42
CA LEU A 93 -0.85 5.11 -19.19
C LEU A 93 -0.18 3.83 -18.68
N ASP A 94 0.11 2.88 -19.57
CA ASP A 94 0.78 1.62 -19.18
C ASP A 94 2.18 1.89 -18.60
N HIS A 95 2.91 2.86 -19.17
CA HIS A 95 4.20 3.27 -18.65
C HIS A 95 4.08 3.92 -17.25
N GLU A 96 3.14 4.85 -17.07
CA GLU A 96 2.90 5.50 -15.78
C GLU A 96 2.44 4.51 -14.70
N LEU A 97 1.59 3.54 -15.05
CA LEU A 97 1.17 2.47 -14.14
C LEU A 97 2.34 1.58 -13.71
N LYS A 98 3.24 1.24 -14.63
CA LYS A 98 4.46 0.46 -14.31
C LYS A 98 5.41 1.23 -13.42
N GLN A 99 5.62 2.52 -13.70
CA GLN A 99 6.44 3.38 -12.85
C GLN A 99 5.83 3.50 -11.45
N PHE A 100 4.52 3.72 -11.35
CA PHE A 100 3.82 3.80 -10.07
C PHE A 100 3.92 2.49 -9.27
N ALA A 101 3.75 1.33 -9.92
CA ALA A 101 3.94 0.02 -9.29
C ALA A 101 5.37 -0.18 -8.77
N SER A 102 6.38 0.22 -9.55
CA SER A 102 7.79 0.18 -9.14
C SER A 102 8.06 1.06 -7.92
N ASP A 103 7.58 2.31 -7.95
CA ASP A 103 7.75 3.26 -6.85
C ASP A 103 7.06 2.78 -5.57
N LEU A 104 5.84 2.24 -5.69
CA LEU A 104 5.11 1.65 -4.56
C LEU A 104 5.90 0.50 -3.94
N HIS A 105 6.36 -0.45 -4.75
CA HIS A 105 7.12 -1.59 -4.28
C HIS A 105 8.42 -1.17 -3.58
N GLN A 106 9.12 -0.17 -4.12
CA GLN A 106 10.30 0.40 -3.47
C GLN A 106 9.95 1.07 -2.13
N ARG A 107 8.88 1.87 -2.09
CA ARG A 107 8.44 2.57 -0.87
C ARG A 107 8.02 1.61 0.24
N VAL A 108 7.34 0.51 -0.10
CA VAL A 108 6.97 -0.55 0.84
C VAL A 108 8.21 -1.12 1.52
N ARG A 109 9.22 -1.51 0.73
CA ARG A 109 10.48 -2.05 1.27
C ARG A 109 11.24 -1.02 2.12
N GLN A 110 11.34 0.22 1.65
CA GLN A 110 12.05 1.28 2.36
C GLN A 110 11.42 1.65 3.71
N GLN A 111 10.12 1.43 3.85
CA GLN A 111 9.36 1.70 5.08
C GLN A 111 9.15 0.45 5.93
N GLU A 112 9.76 -0.68 5.56
CA GLU A 112 9.64 -1.97 6.26
C GLU A 112 8.17 -2.46 6.34
N LEU A 113 7.38 -2.17 5.31
CA LEU A 113 5.94 -2.48 5.22
C LEU A 113 5.65 -3.78 4.45
N ASP A 114 6.63 -4.68 4.31
CA ASP A 114 6.52 -5.85 3.44
C ASP A 114 5.36 -6.78 3.81
N HIS A 115 4.92 -6.77 5.08
CA HIS A 115 3.79 -7.57 5.60
C HIS A 115 2.46 -6.80 5.67
N LEU A 116 2.38 -5.58 5.11
CA LEU A 116 1.21 -4.71 5.22
C LEU A 116 -0.09 -5.35 4.71
N PHE A 117 0.00 -6.24 3.73
CA PHE A 117 -1.15 -6.87 3.08
C PHE A 117 -1.61 -8.17 3.74
N GLN A 118 -1.01 -8.55 4.87
CA GLN A 118 -1.47 -9.67 5.67
C GLN A 118 -2.81 -9.36 6.32
N PHE A 119 -3.76 -10.30 6.30
CA PHE A 119 -5.00 -10.17 7.08
C PHE A 119 -4.71 -10.32 8.58
N ASP A 120 -5.32 -9.48 9.40
CA ASP A 120 -5.21 -9.61 10.84
C ASP A 120 -6.04 -10.83 11.27
N ASN A 121 -5.38 -11.96 11.48
CA ASN A 121 -6.00 -13.11 12.13
C ASN A 121 -6.15 -12.77 13.61
N GLU A 122 -7.38 -12.50 14.07
CA GLU A 122 -7.72 -12.22 15.48
C GLU A 122 -7.24 -13.29 16.49
N LEU A 123 -6.74 -14.44 16.02
CA LEU A 123 -6.26 -15.56 16.83
C LEU A 123 -4.73 -15.67 16.93
N GLY A 124 -3.95 -14.78 16.30
CA GLY A 124 -2.49 -14.76 16.44
C GLY A 124 -1.73 -15.91 15.76
N PHE A 125 -2.41 -16.71 14.93
CA PHE A 125 -1.78 -17.76 14.11
C PHE A 125 -1.61 -17.26 12.68
N VAL A 126 -0.37 -17.04 12.26
CA VAL A 126 -0.02 -16.84 10.84
C VAL A 126 0.14 -18.23 10.22
N ASN A 127 -0.93 -18.77 9.67
CA ASN A 127 -0.84 -19.99 8.85
C ASN A 127 -0.49 -19.61 7.40
N GLU A 128 0.07 -20.54 6.64
CA GLU A 128 0.41 -20.35 5.21
C GLU A 128 -0.80 -19.90 4.35
N ASP A 129 -2.02 -20.08 4.85
CA ASP A 129 -3.28 -19.64 4.24
C ASP A 129 -3.70 -18.19 4.61
N SER A 130 -2.90 -17.46 5.40
CA SER A 130 -3.29 -16.13 5.93
C SER A 130 -3.14 -14.99 4.91
N CYS A 131 -2.63 -15.29 3.72
CA CYS A 131 -2.46 -14.34 2.64
C CYS A 131 -3.14 -14.83 1.38
N SER A 132 -3.96 -13.96 0.80
CA SER A 132 -4.62 -14.26 -0.47
C SER A 132 -3.55 -14.45 -1.56
N ASP A 133 -3.64 -15.56 -2.30
CA ASP A 133 -2.68 -15.90 -3.35
C ASP A 133 -2.51 -14.79 -4.39
N ASN A 134 -3.48 -13.88 -4.56
CA ASN A 134 -3.42 -12.82 -5.56
C ASN A 134 -4.30 -11.63 -5.16
N LEU A 135 -3.71 -10.65 -4.46
CA LEU A 135 -4.42 -9.44 -4.06
C LEU A 135 -4.51 -8.46 -5.24
N ASN A 136 -5.70 -8.37 -5.83
CA ASN A 136 -5.98 -7.45 -6.93
C ASN A 136 -6.40 -6.08 -6.37
N VAL A 137 -5.72 -5.03 -6.82
CA VAL A 137 -5.95 -3.65 -6.37
C VAL A 137 -6.42 -2.81 -7.55
N ILE A 138 -7.47 -2.02 -7.33
CA ILE A 138 -7.98 -1.06 -8.31
C ILE A 138 -7.34 0.29 -8.07
N ILE A 139 -6.80 0.89 -9.13
CA ILE A 139 -6.17 2.20 -9.12
C ILE A 139 -7.08 3.20 -9.85
N THR A 140 -7.53 4.20 -9.12
CA THR A 140 -8.29 5.32 -9.66
C THR A 140 -7.33 6.28 -10.35
N LEU A 141 -7.68 6.70 -11.57
CA LEU A 141 -6.91 7.68 -12.32
C LEU A 141 -7.46 9.07 -12.04
N VAL A 142 -6.57 10.00 -11.68
CA VAL A 142 -6.88 11.42 -11.53
C VAL A 142 -6.24 12.17 -12.69
N LEU A 143 -7.08 12.64 -13.59
CA LEU A 143 -6.70 13.39 -14.78
C LEU A 143 -6.30 14.82 -14.37
N LYS A 144 -5.27 15.36 -15.02
CA LYS A 144 -4.78 16.72 -14.81
C LYS A 144 -5.31 17.70 -15.86
#